data_AF-A0A969AU41-F1
#
_entry.id   AF-A0A969AU41-F1
#
_cell.length_a   1.000
_cell.length_b   1.000
_cell.length_c   1.000
_cell.angle_alpha   90.00
_cell.angle_beta   90.00
_cell.angle_gamma   90.00
#
_symmetry.space_group_name_H-M   'P 1'
#
loop_
_entity.id
_entity.type
_entity.pdbx_description
1 polymer ?
#
loop_
_entity_poly.entity_id
_entity_poly.type
_entity_poly.pdbx_seq_one_letter_code
_entity_poly.pdbx_strand_id
1 'polypeptide(L)' 'MANSLSASTSGLQTLDQQRRKKGWSKQNPAPYVTTEHYFTESTLKRFWAGKAVKRETFIQICRALNTDWRTVETHAFG' A
#
# COMPACT_ATOMS: atom_id res chain seq x y z
N MET A 1 11.77 -15.41 7.56
CA MET A 1 10.35 -15.63 7.25
C MET A 1 9.77 -14.33 6.70
N ALA A 2 9.61 -14.23 5.39
CA ALA A 2 9.17 -13.00 4.75
C ALA A 2 7.64 -12.87 4.88
N ASN A 3 7.18 -12.24 5.97
CA ASN A 3 5.78 -11.82 6.12
C ASN A 3 5.46 -10.79 5.04
N SER A 4 5.03 -11.26 3.87
CA SER A 4 4.62 -10.41 2.77
C SER A 4 3.10 -10.28 2.79
N LEU A 5 2.58 -9.09 2.56
CA LEU A 5 1.15 -8.79 2.54
C LEU A 5 0.73 -8.35 1.15
N SER A 6 -0.47 -8.74 0.75
CA SER A 6 -1.16 -8.23 -0.43
C SER A 6 -2.46 -7.56 0.01
N ALA A 7 -2.86 -6.51 -0.72
CA ALA A 7 -4.15 -5.88 -0.51
C ALA A 7 -5.25 -6.70 -1.18
N SER A 8 -6.40 -6.79 -0.53
CA SER A 8 -7.62 -7.30 -1.17
C SER A 8 -8.10 -6.32 -2.24
N THR A 9 -8.94 -6.79 -3.17
CA THR A 9 -9.50 -5.93 -4.23
C THR A 9 -10.27 -4.73 -3.65
N SER A 10 -11.10 -4.97 -2.63
CA SER A 10 -11.82 -3.90 -1.91
C SER A 10 -10.87 -2.98 -1.16
N GLY A 11 -9.81 -3.52 -0.55
CA GLY A 11 -8.75 -2.76 0.08
C GLY A 11 -8.04 -1.79 -0.87
N LEU A 12 -7.69 -2.25 -2.07
CA LEU A 12 -7.10 -1.41 -3.12
C LEU A 12 -8.04 -0.29 -3.56
N GLN A 13 -9.35 -0.55 -3.66
CA GLN A 13 -10.33 0.48 -3.99
C GLN A 13 -10.41 1.56 -2.91
N THR A 14 -10.42 1.17 -1.63
CA THR A 14 -10.40 2.11 -0.49
C THR A 14 -9.15 2.98 -0.52
N LEU A 15 -7.98 2.37 -0.70
CA LEU A 15 -6.71 3.08 -0.79
C LEU A 15 -6.65 4.02 -2.00
N ASP A 16 -7.20 3.61 -3.15
CA ASP A 16 -7.26 4.45 -4.35
C ASP A 16 -8.11 5.71 -4.11
N GLN A 17 -9.23 5.59 -3.39
CA GLN A 17 -10.04 6.75 -3.01
C GLN A 17 -9.27 7.71 -2.10
N GLN A 18 -8.57 7.20 -1.08
CA GLN A 18 -7.77 8.04 -0.17
C GLN A 18 -6.62 8.74 -0.91
N ARG A 19 -5.95 8.03 -1.80
CA ARG A 19 -4.91 8.60 -2.68
C ARG A 19 -5.47 9.74 -3.54
N ARG A 20 -6.65 9.54 -4.15
CA ARG A 20 -7.33 10.57 -4.97
C ARG A 20 -7.71 11.81 -4.15
N LYS A 21 -8.21 11.64 -2.92
CA LYS A 21 -8.50 12.75 -2.00
C LYS A 21 -7.27 13.61 -1.70
N LYS A 22 -6.09 13.00 -1.69
CA LYS A 22 -4.81 13.67 -1.48
C LYS A 22 -4.18 14.22 -2.78
N GLY A 23 -4.76 13.94 -3.96
CA GLY A 23 -4.18 14.32 -5.26
C GLY A 23 -2.91 13.55 -5.64
N TRP A 24 -2.64 12.42 -4.98
CA TRP A 24 -1.40 11.66 -5.19
C TRP A 24 -1.49 10.77 -6.42
N SER A 25 -0.39 10.49 -7.13
CA SER A 25 -0.35 9.54 -8.27
C SER A 25 -0.05 8.11 -7.80
N LYS A 26 -0.45 7.07 -8.54
CA LYS A 26 -0.09 5.66 -8.22
C LYS A 26 1.39 5.38 -8.47
N GLN A 27 1.99 6.09 -9.43
CA GLN A 27 3.31 5.81 -9.96
C GLN A 27 4.37 6.75 -9.38
N ASN A 28 3.98 7.92 -8.86
CA ASN A 28 4.92 8.84 -8.24
C ASN A 28 5.24 8.40 -6.80
N PRO A 29 6.48 8.02 -6.46
CA PRO A 29 6.85 7.65 -5.10
C PRO A 29 6.92 8.82 -4.14
N ALA A 30 7.25 10.03 -4.62
CA ALA A 30 7.47 11.21 -3.78
C ALA A 30 6.39 11.45 -2.71
N PRO A 31 5.07 11.40 -3.02
CA PRO A 31 4.04 11.63 -2.01
C PRO A 31 3.93 10.53 -0.94
N TYR A 32 4.42 9.32 -1.20
CA TYR A 32 4.38 8.22 -0.23
C TYR A 32 5.63 8.19 0.64
N VAL A 33 6.72 8.85 0.23
CA VAL A 33 7.96 8.89 1.01
C VAL A 33 7.68 9.51 2.37
N THR A 34 8.11 8.82 3.42
CA THR A 34 8.09 9.32 4.79
C THR A 34 9.52 9.48 5.27
N THR A 35 9.72 10.19 6.39
CA THR A 35 11.04 10.33 7.02
C THR A 35 11.70 8.98 7.33
N GLU A 36 10.90 7.91 7.49
CA GLU A 36 11.37 6.58 7.86
C GLU A 36 11.43 5.58 6.70
N HIS A 37 10.84 5.89 5.54
CA HIS A 37 10.73 4.92 4.45
C HIS A 37 10.71 5.57 3.05
N TYR A 38 11.58 5.04 2.18
CA TYR A 38 11.62 5.36 0.76
C TYR A 38 11.02 4.21 -0.06
N PHE A 39 10.17 4.56 -1.02
CA PHE A 39 9.54 3.61 -1.94
C PHE A 39 10.08 3.85 -3.35
N THR A 40 10.36 2.75 -4.06
CA THR A 40 10.62 2.83 -5.51
C THR A 40 9.30 2.76 -6.28
N GLU A 41 9.29 3.28 -7.50
CA GLU A 41 8.16 3.13 -8.43
C GLU A 41 7.80 1.66 -8.63
N SER A 42 8.79 0.78 -8.73
CA SER A 42 8.63 -0.68 -8.84
C SER A 42 7.85 -1.28 -7.67
N THR A 43 8.13 -0.84 -6.44
CA THR A 43 7.42 -1.27 -5.24
C THR A 43 5.97 -0.82 -5.26
N LEU A 44 5.71 0.44 -5.62
CA LEU A 44 4.35 0.98 -5.72
C LEU A 44 3.54 0.29 -6.82
N LYS A 45 4.16 0.04 -7.97
CA LYS A 45 3.53 -0.70 -9.07
C LYS A 45 3.11 -2.10 -8.65
N ARG A 46 3.93 -2.80 -7.86
CA ARG A 46 3.57 -4.12 -7.28
C ARG A 46 2.41 -4.01 -6.29
N PHE A 47 2.48 -3.03 -5.38
CA PHE A 47 1.43 -2.79 -4.39
C PHE A 47 0.07 -2.53 -5.07
N TRP A 48 0.01 -1.59 -6.02
CA TRP A 48 -1.21 -1.23 -6.73
C TRP A 48 -1.71 -2.33 -7.69
N ALA A 49 -0.83 -3.26 -8.09
CA ALA A 49 -1.21 -4.45 -8.83
C ALA A 49 -1.75 -5.58 -7.93
N GLY A 50 -1.87 -5.36 -6.60
CA GLY A 50 -2.32 -6.37 -5.64
C GLY A 50 -1.31 -7.49 -5.39
N LYS A 51 -0.05 -7.31 -5.82
CA LYS A 51 1.01 -8.30 -5.57
C LYS A 51 1.51 -8.20 -4.13
N ALA A 52 1.93 -9.34 -3.58
CA ALA A 52 2.52 -9.37 -2.25
C ALA A 52 3.79 -8.49 -2.20
N VAL A 53 3.84 -7.60 -1.21
CA VAL A 53 4.99 -6.77 -0.87
C VAL A 53 5.39 -7.02 0.58
N LYS A 54 6.58 -6.58 0.99
CA LYS A 54 7.02 -6.73 2.39
C LYS A 54 5.98 -6.11 3.33
N ARG A 55 5.67 -6.76 4.46
CA ARG A 55 4.70 -6.26 5.46
C ARG A 55 5.00 -4.82 5.88
N GLU A 56 6.25 -4.49 6.17
CA GLU A 56 6.62 -3.12 6.55
C GLU A 56 6.28 -2.10 5.46
N THR A 57 6.64 -2.41 4.21
CA THR A 57 6.30 -1.59 3.05
C THR A 57 4.78 -1.41 2.91
N PHE A 58 4.03 -2.50 3.07
CA PHE A 58 2.57 -2.49 3.02
C PHE A 58 1.96 -1.56 4.08
N ILE A 59 2.40 -1.72 5.33
CA ILE A 59 1.95 -0.93 6.48
C ILE A 59 2.26 0.55 6.27
N GLN A 60 3.46 0.88 5.80
CA GLN A 60 3.87 2.27 5.63
C GLN A 60 3.11 2.97 4.50
N ILE A 61 2.82 2.28 3.38
CA ILE A 61 1.95 2.85 2.32
C ILE A 61 0.54 3.12 2.85
N CYS A 62 -0.03 2.17 3.61
CA CYS A 62 -1.36 2.34 4.21
C CYS A 62 -1.39 3.50 5.22
N ARG A 63 -0.35 3.62 6.05
CA ARG A 63 -0.18 4.74 6.99
C ARG A 63 -0.07 6.09 6.27
N ALA A 64 0.71 6.18 5.20
CA ALA A 64 0.81 7.41 4.39
C ALA A 64 -0.57 7.84 3.83
N LEU A 65 -1.43 6.86 3.55
CA LEU A 65 -2.81 7.06 3.11
C LEU A 65 -3.84 7.16 4.25
N ASN A 66 -3.40 7.25 5.51
CA ASN A 66 -4.26 7.29 6.71
C ASN A 66 -5.29 6.15 6.76
N THR A 67 -4.90 4.95 6.33
CA THR A 67 -5.76 3.76 6.29
C THR A 67 -5.15 2.64 7.11
N ASP A 68 -5.96 1.94 7.91
CA ASP A 68 -5.49 0.79 8.66
C ASP A 68 -5.25 -0.41 7.72
N TRP A 69 -4.01 -0.92 7.73
CA TRP A 69 -3.58 -1.97 6.82
C TRP A 69 -4.32 -3.30 7.05
N ARG A 70 -4.79 -3.59 8.26
CA ARG A 70 -5.52 -4.83 8.58
C ARG A 70 -6.90 -4.86 7.96
N THR A 71 -7.49 -3.69 7.70
CA THR A 71 -8.79 -3.58 7.05
C THR A 71 -8.73 -3.80 5.53
N VAL A 72 -7.54 -3.68 4.94
CA VAL A 72 -7.33 -3.72 3.49
C VAL A 72 -6.46 -4.89 3.03
N GLU A 73 -5.75 -5.55 3.93
CA GLU A 73 -5.00 -6.76 3.59
C GLU A 73 -5.93 -7.91 3.17
N THR A 74 -5.41 -8.83 2.38
CA THR A 74 -6.09 -10.09 2.12
C THR A 74 -5.92 -10.99 3.34
N HIS A 75 -7.01 -11.23 4.06
CA HIS A 75 -7.07 -12.28 5.08
C HIS A 75 -7.27 -13.60 4.34
N ALA A 76 -6.20 -14.39 4.20
CA ALA A 76 -6.37 -15.79 3.87
C ALA A 76 -7.02 -16.43 5.10
N PHE A 77 -8.34 -16.66 5.04
CA PHE A 77 -9.00 -17.58 5.95
C PHE A 77 -8.36 -18.96 5.71
N GLY A 78 -7.44 -19.33 6.59
CA GLY A 78 -6.86 -20.67 6.68
C GLY A 78 -7.66 -21.51 7.64
#